data_AF-G4RKQ6-F1
#
_entry.id   AF-G4RKQ6-F1
#
_cell.length_a   1.000
_cell.length_b   1.000
_cell.length_c   1.000
_cell.angle_alpha   90.00
_cell.angle_beta   90.00
_cell.angle_gamma   90.00
#
_symmetry.space_group_name_H-M   'P 1'
#
loop_
_entity.id
_entity.type
_entity.pdbx_description
1 polymer ?
#
loop_
_entity_poly.entity_id
_entity_poly.type
_entity_poly.pdbx_seq_one_letter_code
_entity_poly.pdbx_strand_id
1 'polypeptide(L)' 'MIVFQTDFKCPRCGRLLTFVEDDSAIWLGCDHCLRYVKIDRRGVRRYWNYVQHRVLWRDLLRDLYESFELAVVS' A
#
# COMPACT_ATOMS: atom_id res chain seq x y z
N MET A 1 10.88 -10.56 3.38
CA MET A 1 9.86 -9.65 3.95
C MET A 1 10.46 -8.26 4.12
N ILE A 2 9.81 -7.24 3.56
CA ILE A 2 10.21 -5.82 3.64
C ILE A 2 9.13 -5.08 4.43
N VAL A 3 9.53 -4.22 5.35
CA VAL A 3 8.62 -3.41 6.17
C VAL A 3 9.20 -2.01 6.36
N PHE A 4 8.40 -0.96 6.13
CA PHE A 4 8.80 0.42 6.43
C PHE A 4 7.59 1.33 6.64
N GLN A 5 7.80 2.47 7.30
CA GLN A 5 6.79 3.54 7.41
C GLN A 5 6.81 4.41 6.16
N THR A 6 5.62 4.67 5.63
CA THR A 6 5.40 5.56 4.50
C THR A 6 5.12 6.99 4.96
N ASP A 7 5.06 7.90 4.01
CA ASP A 7 4.72 9.30 4.17
C ASP A 7 3.19 9.51 4.34
N PHE A 8 2.40 8.48 4.01
CA PHE A 8 0.94 8.52 4.07
C PHE A 8 0.44 8.49 5.51
N LYS A 9 -0.60 9.28 5.81
CA LYS A 9 -1.19 9.36 7.15
C LYS A 9 -2.50 8.61 7.21
N CYS A 10 -2.76 7.92 8.31
CA CYS A 10 -4.05 7.34 8.60
C CYS A 10 -5.10 8.46 8.80
N PRO A 11 -6.21 8.48 8.03
CA PRO A 11 -7.24 9.50 8.19
C PRO A 11 -7.93 9.48 9.57
N ARG A 12 -7.89 8.34 10.28
CA ARG A 12 -8.52 8.20 11.61
C ARG A 12 -7.65 8.70 12.76
N CYS A 13 -6.35 8.44 12.73
CA CYS A 13 -5.47 8.71 13.89
C CYS A 13 -4.24 9.56 13.56
N GLY A 14 -4.04 9.97 12.30
CA GLY A 14 -2.95 10.83 11.85
C GLY A 14 -1.55 10.21 11.82
N ARG A 15 -1.39 8.95 12.27
CA ARG A 15 -0.11 8.22 12.24
C ARG A 15 0.29 7.82 10.83
N LEU A 16 1.59 7.63 10.61
CA LEU A 16 2.11 7.13 9.34
C LEU A 16 1.66 5.69 9.08
N LEU A 17 1.29 5.39 7.84
CA LEU A 17 0.94 4.03 7.42
C LEU A 17 2.19 3.19 7.23
N THR A 18 2.09 1.92 7.58
CA THR A 18 3.12 0.91 7.39
C THR A 18 2.89 0.22 6.05
N PHE A 19 3.96 0.17 5.26
CA PHE A 19 4.08 -0.71 4.11
C PHE A 19 4.69 -2.03 4.54
N VAL A 20 4.12 -3.14 4.05
CA VAL A 20 4.68 -4.48 4.20
C VAL A 20 4.64 -5.18 2.86
N GLU A 21 5.74 -5.80 2.47
CA GLU A 21 5.81 -6.70 1.32
C GLU A 21 6.33 -8.06 1.76
N ASP A 22 5.57 -9.10 1.43
CA ASP A 22 5.97 -10.50 1.55
C ASP A 22 5.91 -11.20 0.19
N ASP A 23 6.14 -12.51 0.17
CA ASP A 23 6.17 -13.27 -1.08
C ASP A 23 4.79 -13.32 -1.79
N SER A 24 3.71 -13.10 -1.05
CA SER A 24 2.32 -13.25 -1.52
C SER A 24 1.66 -11.93 -1.91
N ALA A 25 1.95 -10.85 -1.19
CA ALA A 25 1.19 -9.62 -1.26
C ALA A 25 1.98 -8.41 -0.75
N ILE A 26 1.41 -7.24 -1.05
CA ILE A 26 1.78 -5.98 -0.44
C ILE A 26 0.61 -5.52 0.42
N TRP A 27 0.91 -5.06 1.63
CA TRP A 27 -0.02 -4.43 2.56
C TRP A 27 0.34 -2.97 2.76
N LEU A 28 -0.70 -2.15 2.87
CA LEU A 28 -0.62 -0.80 3.37
C LEU A 28 -1.66 -0.63 4.48
N GLY A 29 -1.25 -0.14 5.65
CA GLY A 29 -2.20 0.05 6.73
C GLY A 29 -1.65 0.68 7.98
N CYS A 30 -2.54 0.91 8.94
CA CYS A 30 -2.24 1.54 10.22
C CYS A 30 -2.18 0.46 11.30
N ASP A 31 -1.00 0.31 11.91
CA ASP A 31 -0.74 -0.58 13.05
C ASP A 31 -1.54 -0.19 14.29
N HIS A 32 -1.76 1.10 14.49
CA HIS A 32 -2.53 1.61 15.62
C HIS A 32 -4.04 1.37 15.46
N CYS A 33 -4.58 1.54 14.25
CA CYS A 33 -6.01 1.33 13.99
C CYS A 33 -6.35 -0.11 13.58
N LEU A 34 -5.34 -0.97 13.37
CA LEU A 34 -5.49 -2.36 12.91
C LEU A 34 -6.31 -2.47 11.62
N ARG A 35 -6.12 -1.52 10.70
CA ARG A 35 -6.77 -1.50 9.38
C ARG A 35 -5.72 -1.59 8.29
N TYR A 36 -5.97 -2.43 7.29
CA TYR A 36 -5.05 -2.71 6.21
C TYR A 36 -5.81 -2.98 4.91
N VAL A 37 -5.22 -2.55 3.80
CA VAL A 37 -5.58 -2.97 2.45
C VAL A 37 -4.44 -3.77 1.85
N LYS A 38 -4.75 -4.61 0.86
CA LYS A 38 -3.77 -5.46 0.22
C LYS A 38 -3.93 -5.54 -1.28
N ILE A 39 -2.81 -5.77 -1.96
CA ILE A 39 -2.76 -6.18 -3.35
C ILE A 39 -1.89 -7.42 -3.49
N ASP A 40 -2.37 -8.42 -4.23
CA ASP A 40 -1.62 -9.64 -4.49
C ASP A 40 -0.58 -9.43 -5.60
N ARG A 41 0.37 -10.37 -5.74
CA ARG A 41 1.39 -10.32 -6.80
C ARG A 41 0.83 -10.19 -8.22
N ARG A 42 -0.38 -10.71 -8.48
CA ARG A 42 -1.05 -10.58 -9.79
C ARG A 42 -1.51 -9.15 -10.02
N GLY A 43 -2.07 -8.49 -9.01
CA GLY A 43 -2.45 -7.09 -9.03
C GLY A 43 -1.26 -6.17 -9.23
N VAL A 44 -0.10 -6.47 -8.61
CA VAL A 44 1.15 -5.70 -8.81
C VAL A 44 1.54 -5.60 -10.28
N ARG A 45 1.27 -6.64 -11.09
CA ARG A 45 1.60 -6.65 -12.53
C ARG A 45 0.93 -5.53 -13.32
N ARG A 46 -0.17 -4.96 -12.83
CA ARG A 46 -0.83 -3.79 -13.45
C ARG A 46 0.04 -2.54 -13.42
N TYR A 47 1.01 -2.50 -12.50
CA TYR A 47 1.94 -1.39 -12.32
C TYR A 47 3.32 -1.68 -12.92
N TRP A 48 3.47 -2.73 -13.73
CA TRP A 48 4.75 -3.04 -14.37
C TRP A 48 5.01 -2.14 -15.56
N ASN A 49 6.11 -1.39 -15.53
CA ASN A 49 6.60 -0.66 -16.69
C ASN A 49 7.49 -1.57 -17.53
N TYR A 50 6.99 -1.98 -18.70
CA TYR A 50 7.72 -2.87 -19.62
C TYR A 50 8.93 -2.23 -20.29
N VAL A 51 8.99 -0.89 -20.38
CA VAL A 51 10.13 -0.18 -20.98
C VAL A 51 11.29 -0.07 -19.97
N GLN A 52 10.97 0.26 -18.72
CA GLN A 52 11.95 0.49 -17.66
C GLN A 52 12.22 -0.76 -16.81
N HIS A 53 11.54 -1.87 -17.10
CA HIS A 53 11.64 -3.15 -16.38
C HIS A 53 11.54 -2.99 -14.86
N ARG A 54 10.57 -2.19 -14.39
CA ARG A 54 10.35 -1.95 -12.96
C ARG A 54 8.89 -1.75 -12.62
N VAL A 55 8.54 -2.02 -11.37
CA VAL A 55 7.23 -1.66 -10.82
C VAL A 55 7.18 -0.14 -10.61
N LEU A 56 6.09 0.47 -11.03
CA LEU A 56 5.73 1.86 -10.74
C LEU A 56 5.20 1.97 -9.31
N TRP A 57 6.10 1.83 -8.34
CA TRP A 57 5.78 1.81 -6.92
C TRP A 57 5.00 3.02 -6.43
N ARG A 58 5.29 4.21 -6.99
CA ARG A 58 4.59 5.44 -6.63
C ARG A 58 3.10 5.39 -6.98
N ASP A 59 2.77 4.88 -8.15
CA ASP A 59 1.38 4.78 -8.62
C ASP A 59 0.65 3.68 -7.85
N LEU A 60 1.29 2.52 -7.65
CA LEU A 60 0.76 1.43 -6.82
C LEU A 60 0.42 1.90 -5.40
N LEU A 61 1.37 2.58 -4.74
CA LEU A 61 1.17 3.05 -3.37
C LEU A 61 0.09 4.13 -3.26
N ARG A 62 -0.05 4.98 -4.28
CA ARG A 62 -1.13 5.98 -4.34
C ARG A 62 -2.49 5.31 -4.41
N ASP A 63 -2.68 4.36 -5.31
CA ASP A 63 -3.94 3.65 -5.47
C ASP A 63 -4.30 2.81 -4.23
N LEU A 64 -3.29 2.18 -3.60
CA LEU A 64 -3.47 1.52 -2.31
C LEU A 64 -3.89 2.49 -1.22
N TYR A 65 -3.28 3.68 -1.17
CA TYR A 65 -3.65 4.69 -0.18
C TYR A 65 -5.08 5.19 -0.39
N GLU A 66 -5.49 5.51 -1.62
CA GLU A 66 -6.88 5.88 -1.95
C GLU A 66 -7.86 4.77 -1.54
N SER A 67 -7.53 3.51 -1.83
CA SER A 67 -8.34 2.35 -1.40
C SER A 67 -8.43 2.25 0.14
N PHE A 68 -7.34 2.53 0.85
CA PHE A 68 -7.31 2.56 2.30
C PHE A 68 -8.19 3.67 2.87
N GLU A 69 -8.08 4.90 2.34
CA GLU A 69 -8.90 6.03 2.76
C GLU A 69 -10.38 5.73 2.59
N LEU A 70 -10.78 5.22 1.42
CA LEU A 70 -12.16 4.80 1.16
C LEU A 70 -12.64 3.75 2.16
N ALA A 71 -11.84 2.72 2.43
CA ALA A 71 -12.20 1.62 3.34
C ALA A 71 -12.26 2.03 4.83
N VAL A 72 -11.69 3.18 5.19
CA VAL A 72 -11.55 3.64 6.57
C VAL A 72 -12.48 4.83 6.88
N VAL A 73 -12.85 5.61 5.87
CA VAL A 73 -13.77 6.76 6.00
C VAL A 73 -15.24 6.34 5.81
N SER A 74 -15.50 5.24 5.08
CA SER A 74 -16.83 4.61 5.04
C SER A 74 -17.15 3.83 6.31
#